data_AF-A0AA96MC88-F1
#
_entry.id   AF-A0AA96MC88-F1
#
_cell.length_a   1.000
_cell.length_b   1.000
_cell.length_c   1.000
_cell.angle_alpha   90.00
_cell.angle_beta   90.00
_cell.angle_gamma   90.00
#
_symmetry.space_group_name_H-M   'P 1'
#
loop_
_entity.id
_entity.type
_entity.pdbx_description
1 polymer ?
#
loop_
_entity_poly.entity_id
_entity_poly.type
_entity_poly.pdbx_seq_one_letter_code
_entity_poly.pdbx_strand_id
1 'polypeptide(L)'
;MDKQARKILMNTFWTSAGWKGTPSPFTGDDFDYAKSKGLMFDPVTITHDGIIERLHELHGSITKERVAAAFLHSLSTKKVHLRSALSSWALTSSVPVHTYEQRSVVRPNYSSCGDCNFHRLMSDRDYGNEDLNVLNFERVKWGGIRLNWLVYCWMDLELFSKEEPVESTAEDVAILSGMLEAVQDCGDYEGARMLEKRWKDIVPSSKNERDVLMEIWGYAGILVPLDTPRKRRGGSSDYESVAEWQGNDRYSREAVEHYFGAFL
;
A
#
# COMPACT_ATOMS: atom_id res chain seq x y z
N MET A 1 17.02 4.79 5.87
CA MET A 1 17.35 3.73 4.87
C MET A 1 18.78 3.88 4.35
N ASP A 2 19.55 2.79 4.37
CA ASP A 2 20.94 2.74 3.86
C ASP A 2 21.00 2.98 2.34
N LYS A 3 21.87 3.89 1.90
CA LYS A 3 21.94 4.32 0.48
C LYS A 3 22.48 3.22 -0.44
N GLN A 4 23.46 2.44 0.02
CA GLN A 4 24.08 1.39 -0.78
C GLN A 4 23.13 0.19 -0.91
N ALA A 5 22.53 -0.27 0.19
CA ALA A 5 21.56 -1.36 0.17
C ALA A 5 20.34 -1.02 -0.70
N ARG A 6 19.83 0.23 -0.61
CA ARG A 6 18.79 0.72 -1.52
C ARG A 6 19.22 0.67 -2.99
N LYS A 7 20.45 1.09 -3.30
CA LYS A 7 20.95 1.05 -4.68
C LYS A 7 21.03 -0.40 -5.20
N ILE A 8 21.48 -1.33 -4.38
CA ILE A 8 21.54 -2.75 -4.70
C ILE A 8 20.14 -3.28 -5.03
N LEU A 9 19.18 -3.11 -4.11
CA LEU A 9 17.78 -3.52 -4.31
C LEU A 9 17.19 -2.94 -5.61
N MET A 10 17.39 -1.64 -5.86
CA MET A 10 16.90 -0.98 -7.06
C MET A 10 17.53 -1.55 -8.35
N ASN A 11 18.84 -1.79 -8.33
CA ASN A 11 19.56 -2.33 -9.47
C ASN A 11 19.24 -3.80 -9.72
N THR A 12 18.79 -4.57 -8.72
CA THR A 12 18.39 -5.97 -8.91
C THR A 12 17.20 -6.10 -9.86
N PHE A 13 16.26 -5.16 -9.82
CA PHE A 13 15.00 -5.25 -10.57
C PHE A 13 14.83 -4.20 -11.69
N TRP A 14 15.55 -3.08 -11.63
CA TRP A 14 15.28 -1.92 -12.48
C TRP A 14 16.51 -1.38 -13.22
N THR A 15 16.26 -0.84 -14.40
CA THR A 15 17.21 -0.06 -15.22
C THR A 15 16.56 1.23 -15.70
N SER A 16 17.31 2.12 -16.35
CA SER A 16 16.72 3.29 -17.01
C SER A 16 15.68 2.92 -18.09
N ALA A 17 15.75 1.71 -18.65
CA ALA A 17 14.80 1.20 -19.64
C ALA A 17 13.57 0.50 -19.04
N GLY A 18 13.50 0.35 -17.71
CA GLY A 18 12.40 -0.34 -17.02
C GLY A 18 12.84 -1.59 -16.28
N TRP A 19 11.90 -2.53 -16.10
CA TRP A 19 12.14 -3.84 -15.47
C TRP A 19 13.25 -4.60 -16.17
N LYS A 20 14.08 -5.30 -15.39
CA LYS A 20 15.01 -6.29 -15.94
C LYS A 20 14.24 -7.56 -16.33
N GLY A 21 14.61 -8.17 -17.46
CA GLY A 21 14.01 -9.43 -17.90
C GLY A 21 14.30 -10.61 -16.96
N THR A 22 15.44 -10.59 -16.27
CA THR A 22 15.76 -11.53 -15.20
C THR A 22 16.46 -10.75 -14.07
N PRO A 23 15.98 -10.87 -12.82
CA PRO A 23 16.67 -10.29 -11.68
C PRO A 23 18.10 -10.84 -11.56
N SER A 24 19.00 -10.04 -11.02
CA SER A 24 20.33 -10.54 -10.66
C SER A 24 20.22 -11.67 -9.63
N PRO A 25 21.09 -12.70 -9.67
CA PRO A 25 21.06 -13.78 -8.68
C PRO A 25 21.15 -13.23 -7.24
N PHE A 26 20.39 -13.82 -6.32
CA PHE A 26 20.40 -13.47 -4.89
C PHE A 26 21.61 -14.11 -4.19
N THR A 27 22.80 -13.71 -4.58
CA THR A 27 24.07 -14.25 -4.07
C THR A 27 25.17 -13.18 -4.08
N GLY A 28 26.22 -13.41 -3.27
CA GLY A 28 27.42 -12.58 -3.24
C GLY A 28 27.33 -11.36 -2.31
N ASP A 29 28.46 -10.65 -2.21
CA ASP A 29 28.68 -9.60 -1.20
C ASP A 29 27.64 -8.48 -1.22
N ASP A 30 27.15 -8.09 -2.40
CA ASP A 30 26.10 -7.06 -2.54
C ASP A 30 24.77 -7.54 -1.94
N PHE A 31 24.38 -8.78 -2.20
CA PHE A 31 23.16 -9.37 -1.63
C PHE A 31 23.27 -9.50 -0.12
N ASP A 32 24.39 -10.02 0.38
CA ASP A 32 24.63 -10.17 1.82
C ASP A 32 24.68 -8.82 2.54
N TYR A 33 25.29 -7.80 1.90
CA TYR A 33 25.26 -6.43 2.42
C TYR A 33 23.84 -5.88 2.49
N ALA A 34 23.06 -5.97 1.40
CA ALA A 34 21.68 -5.46 1.38
C ALA A 34 20.78 -6.18 2.40
N LYS A 35 21.00 -7.49 2.59
CA LYS A 35 20.34 -8.29 3.62
C LYS A 35 20.71 -7.84 5.03
N SER A 36 21.99 -7.57 5.30
CA SER A 36 22.43 -7.06 6.60
C SER A 36 21.83 -5.69 6.97
N LYS A 37 21.35 -4.94 5.96
CA LYS A 37 20.66 -3.65 6.12
C LYS A 37 19.13 -3.75 6.11
N GLY A 38 18.58 -4.97 6.07
CA GLY A 38 17.13 -5.22 6.09
C GLY A 38 16.40 -4.80 4.81
N LEU A 39 17.09 -4.73 3.68
CA LEU A 39 16.52 -4.30 2.40
C LEU A 39 16.33 -5.45 1.41
N MET A 40 17.07 -6.54 1.59
CA MET A 40 16.89 -7.79 0.86
C MET A 40 16.77 -8.96 1.83
N PHE A 41 16.18 -10.06 1.37
CA PHE A 41 15.79 -11.19 2.18
C PHE A 41 16.05 -12.49 1.42
N ASP A 42 16.36 -13.54 2.17
CA ASP A 42 16.28 -14.89 1.63
C ASP A 42 14.79 -15.23 1.36
N PRO A 43 14.49 -16.04 0.33
CA PRO A 43 13.11 -16.45 0.06
C PRO A 43 12.45 -17.09 1.28
N VAL A 44 11.19 -16.77 1.50
CA VAL A 44 10.45 -17.25 2.68
C VAL A 44 9.47 -18.35 2.30
N THR A 45 9.38 -19.37 3.16
CA THR A 45 8.26 -20.31 3.15
C THR A 45 7.40 -20.08 4.38
N ILE A 46 6.14 -19.72 4.18
CA ILE A 46 5.19 -19.39 5.25
C ILE A 46 3.77 -19.77 4.83
N THR A 47 2.91 -20.10 5.79
CA THR A 47 1.50 -20.39 5.54
C THR A 47 0.65 -19.14 5.70
N HIS A 48 -0.54 -19.16 5.12
CA HIS A 48 -1.59 -18.18 5.39
C HIS A 48 -1.75 -17.91 6.90
N ASP A 49 -1.98 -18.97 7.66
CA ASP A 49 -2.30 -18.90 9.09
C ASP A 49 -1.14 -18.26 9.87
N GLY A 50 0.10 -18.61 9.53
CA GLY A 50 1.29 -17.99 10.12
C GLY A 50 1.42 -16.51 9.80
N ILE A 51 0.98 -16.05 8.63
CA ILE A 51 0.91 -14.62 8.33
C ILE A 51 -0.18 -13.93 9.18
N ILE A 52 -1.37 -14.53 9.31
CA ILE A 52 -2.45 -13.97 10.12
C ILE A 52 -2.04 -13.81 11.59
N GLU A 53 -1.36 -14.80 12.17
CA GLU A 53 -0.83 -14.72 13.53
C GLU A 53 0.17 -13.56 13.69
N ARG A 54 1.13 -13.43 12.77
CA ARG A 54 2.12 -12.33 12.80
C ARG A 54 1.49 -10.96 12.62
N LEU A 55 0.51 -10.83 11.74
CA LEU A 55 -0.25 -9.59 11.58
C LEU A 55 -0.98 -9.21 12.87
N HIS A 56 -1.60 -10.19 13.54
CA HIS A 56 -2.26 -9.96 14.82
C HIS A 56 -1.29 -9.43 15.89
N GLU A 57 -0.09 -10.01 15.98
CA GLU A 57 0.98 -9.51 16.86
C GLU A 57 1.43 -8.10 16.50
N LEU A 58 1.63 -7.83 15.20
CA LEU A 58 2.05 -6.51 14.71
C LEU A 58 1.02 -5.43 15.05
N HIS A 59 -0.28 -5.72 14.94
CA HIS A 59 -1.35 -4.79 15.34
C HIS A 59 -1.35 -4.47 16.83
N GLY A 60 -0.76 -5.32 17.69
CA GLY A 60 -0.53 -5.01 19.10
C GLY A 60 0.51 -3.90 19.34
N SER A 61 1.37 -3.60 18.36
CA SER A 61 2.47 -2.62 18.47
C SER A 61 2.38 -1.44 17.49
N ILE A 62 1.71 -1.62 16.36
CA ILE A 62 1.54 -0.59 15.32
C ILE A 62 0.17 0.05 15.48
N THR A 63 0.15 1.30 15.91
CA THR A 63 -1.08 2.08 16.04
C THR A 63 -1.48 2.73 14.73
N LYS A 64 -2.78 3.04 14.61
CA LYS A 64 -3.36 3.82 13.52
C LYS A 64 -2.68 5.18 13.38
N GLU A 65 -2.43 5.87 14.50
CA GLU A 65 -1.78 7.18 14.53
C GLU A 65 -0.37 7.11 13.96
N ARG A 66 0.37 6.02 14.23
CA ARG A 66 1.73 5.82 13.71
C ARG A 66 1.73 5.65 12.19
N VAL A 67 0.83 4.85 11.63
CA VAL A 67 0.75 4.66 10.17
C VAL A 67 0.21 5.92 9.47
N ALA A 68 -0.73 6.65 10.09
CA ALA A 68 -1.23 7.91 9.58
C ALA A 68 -0.14 9.00 9.55
N ALA A 69 0.63 9.16 10.64
CA ALA A 69 1.76 10.09 10.70
C ALA A 69 2.83 9.74 9.66
N ALA A 70 3.13 8.45 9.47
CA ALA A 70 4.09 8.00 8.46
C ALA A 70 3.62 8.27 7.03
N PHE A 71 2.33 8.05 6.74
CA PHE A 71 1.72 8.41 5.46
C PHE A 71 1.86 9.92 5.20
N LEU A 72 1.45 10.76 6.16
CA LEU A 72 1.55 12.21 6.07
C LEU A 72 2.98 12.67 5.84
N HIS A 73 3.91 12.23 6.69
CA HIS A 73 5.33 12.54 6.59
C HIS A 73 5.93 12.19 5.22
N SER A 74 5.42 11.15 4.55
CA SER A 74 5.88 10.74 3.23
C SER A 74 5.47 11.70 2.09
N LEU A 75 4.48 12.57 2.33
CA LEU A 75 3.93 13.49 1.32
C LEU A 75 4.93 14.59 1.00
N SER A 76 5.47 15.29 2.00
CA SER A 76 6.49 16.34 1.80
C SER A 76 7.88 15.76 1.58
N THR A 77 8.26 14.70 2.31
CA THR A 77 9.66 14.22 2.35
C THR A 77 10.05 13.28 1.20
N LYS A 78 9.08 12.80 0.42
CA LYS A 78 9.27 11.71 -0.56
C LYS A 78 9.86 10.44 0.05
N LYS A 79 9.66 10.18 1.34
CA LYS A 79 9.94 8.86 1.94
C LYS A 79 8.85 7.86 1.53
N VAL A 80 8.83 7.56 0.24
CA VAL A 80 7.78 6.78 -0.45
C VAL A 80 7.50 5.43 0.20
N HIS A 81 8.52 4.76 0.73
CA HIS A 81 8.41 3.48 1.46
C HIS A 81 7.54 3.52 2.73
N LEU A 82 7.20 4.70 3.25
CA LEU A 82 6.34 4.86 4.42
C LEU A 82 4.83 4.89 4.07
N ARG A 83 4.48 4.97 2.79
CA ARG A 83 3.11 5.21 2.33
C ARG A 83 2.18 4.01 2.53
N SER A 84 2.60 2.84 2.07
CA SER A 84 1.78 1.63 2.03
C SER A 84 1.35 1.11 3.40
N ALA A 85 2.08 1.48 4.46
CA ALA A 85 1.77 1.04 5.81
C ALA A 85 0.35 1.43 6.23
N LEU A 86 -0.18 2.56 5.71
CA LEU A 86 -1.56 2.96 5.92
C LEU A 86 -2.56 1.94 5.34
N SER A 87 -2.41 1.57 4.06
CA SER A 87 -3.32 0.61 3.43
C SER A 87 -3.17 -0.80 4.00
N SER A 88 -1.94 -1.23 4.29
CA SER A 88 -1.73 -2.54 4.90
C SER A 88 -2.38 -2.61 6.27
N TRP A 89 -2.20 -1.59 7.12
CA TRP A 89 -2.88 -1.53 8.41
C TRP A 89 -4.40 -1.46 8.27
N ALA A 90 -4.91 -0.65 7.34
CA ALA A 90 -6.35 -0.51 7.11
C ALA A 90 -7.00 -1.84 6.70
N LEU A 91 -6.37 -2.59 5.80
CA LEU A 91 -6.90 -3.87 5.32
C LEU A 91 -6.84 -4.97 6.38
N THR A 92 -5.83 -4.97 7.26
CA THR A 92 -5.58 -6.10 8.16
C THR A 92 -6.01 -5.86 9.61
N SER A 93 -6.21 -4.61 10.06
CA SER A 93 -6.47 -4.28 11.48
C SER A 93 -7.75 -4.89 12.05
N SER A 94 -8.77 -5.09 11.22
CA SER A 94 -10.04 -5.70 11.62
C SER A 94 -10.15 -7.19 11.26
N VAL A 95 -9.10 -7.77 10.65
CA VAL A 95 -9.11 -9.18 10.26
C VAL A 95 -8.99 -10.03 11.53
N PRO A 96 -9.95 -10.92 11.83
CA PRO A 96 -9.86 -11.79 13.00
C PRO A 96 -8.73 -12.81 12.82
N VAL A 97 -8.19 -13.35 13.91
CA VAL A 97 -7.36 -14.56 13.82
C VAL A 97 -8.24 -15.69 13.31
N HIS A 98 -7.81 -16.34 12.23
CA HIS A 98 -8.55 -17.40 11.55
C HIS A 98 -7.58 -18.32 10.79
N THR A 99 -8.05 -19.53 10.45
CA THR A 99 -7.32 -20.42 9.55
C THR A 99 -7.86 -20.33 8.13
N TYR A 100 -7.04 -20.69 7.14
CA TYR A 100 -7.39 -20.58 5.72
C TYR A 100 -8.69 -21.36 5.37
N GLU A 101 -8.87 -22.54 5.97
CA GLU A 101 -10.01 -23.44 5.72
C GLU A 101 -11.23 -23.17 6.61
N GLN A 102 -11.12 -22.28 7.61
CA GLN A 102 -12.18 -22.08 8.60
C GLN A 102 -13.50 -21.66 7.95
N ARG A 103 -13.41 -20.83 6.92
CA ARG A 103 -14.56 -20.35 6.12
C ARG A 103 -14.14 -20.27 4.67
N SER A 104 -14.44 -21.30 3.87
CA SER A 104 -14.19 -21.25 2.42
C SER A 104 -15.27 -20.45 1.69
N VAL A 105 -14.88 -19.72 0.64
CA VAL A 105 -15.81 -18.96 -0.20
C VAL A 105 -16.28 -19.81 -1.38
N VAL A 106 -17.60 -19.88 -1.59
CA VAL A 106 -18.18 -20.59 -2.75
C VAL A 106 -17.90 -19.85 -4.07
N ARG A 107 -17.85 -18.52 -4.03
CA ARG A 107 -17.54 -17.64 -5.17
C ARG A 107 -16.44 -16.64 -4.79
N PRO A 108 -15.16 -17.06 -4.85
CA PRO A 108 -14.05 -16.19 -4.47
C PRO A 108 -13.96 -15.00 -5.43
N ASN A 109 -13.68 -13.81 -4.89
CA ASN A 109 -13.33 -12.62 -5.68
C ASN A 109 -11.84 -12.27 -5.50
N TYR A 110 -11.39 -12.18 -4.24
CA TYR A 110 -10.01 -11.86 -3.89
C TYR A 110 -9.25 -13.07 -3.33
N SER A 111 -9.92 -13.92 -2.55
CA SER A 111 -9.31 -15.10 -1.93
C SER A 111 -10.33 -16.24 -1.79
N SER A 112 -9.83 -17.47 -1.69
CA SER A 112 -10.65 -18.63 -1.31
C SER A 112 -10.92 -18.69 0.20
N CYS A 113 -10.10 -18.02 1.00
CA CYS A 113 -10.35 -17.79 2.42
C CYS A 113 -11.39 -16.69 2.61
N GLY A 114 -12.43 -16.99 3.39
CA GLY A 114 -13.62 -16.16 3.56
C GLY A 114 -13.38 -14.85 4.29
N ASP A 115 -12.59 -14.88 5.37
CA ASP A 115 -12.24 -13.67 6.10
C ASP A 115 -11.35 -12.77 5.23
N CYS A 116 -10.29 -13.30 4.61
CA CYS A 116 -9.47 -12.53 3.67
C CYS A 116 -10.28 -11.96 2.50
N ASN A 117 -11.16 -12.76 1.89
CA ASN A 117 -11.99 -12.30 0.79
C ASN A 117 -12.97 -11.19 1.20
N PHE A 118 -13.55 -11.28 2.40
CA PHE A 118 -14.40 -10.22 2.96
C PHE A 118 -13.65 -8.90 3.12
N HIS A 119 -12.39 -8.97 3.57
CA HIS A 119 -11.49 -7.81 3.70
C HIS A 119 -10.76 -7.43 2.40
N ARG A 120 -11.13 -8.03 1.26
CA ARG A 120 -10.55 -7.77 -0.07
C ARG A 120 -9.04 -8.06 -0.16
N LEU A 121 -8.55 -8.95 0.70
CA LEU A 121 -7.18 -9.43 0.70
C LEU A 121 -7.03 -10.59 -0.29
N MET A 122 -6.00 -10.50 -1.12
CA MET A 122 -5.54 -11.62 -1.94
C MET A 122 -4.65 -12.51 -1.09
N SER A 123 -5.05 -13.76 -0.91
CA SER A 123 -4.30 -14.72 -0.11
C SER A 123 -4.35 -16.12 -0.69
N ASP A 124 -3.21 -16.79 -0.60
CA ASP A 124 -3.03 -18.21 -0.88
C ASP A 124 -2.90 -19.00 0.42
N ARG A 125 -3.14 -20.32 0.36
CA ARG A 125 -3.00 -21.22 1.50
C ARG A 125 -1.54 -21.29 1.98
N ASP A 126 -0.62 -21.44 1.03
CA ASP A 126 0.80 -21.68 1.26
C ASP A 126 1.63 -20.76 0.36
N TYR A 127 2.64 -20.12 0.91
CA TYR A 127 3.61 -19.30 0.20
C TYR A 127 4.96 -20.02 0.25
N GLY A 128 5.37 -20.64 -0.86
CA GLY A 128 6.60 -21.42 -0.95
C GLY A 128 7.70 -20.68 -1.70
N ASN A 129 8.86 -20.48 -1.06
CA ASN A 129 9.99 -19.73 -1.63
C ASN A 129 9.61 -18.33 -2.16
N GLU A 130 8.73 -17.64 -1.44
CA GLU A 130 8.25 -16.31 -1.82
C GLU A 130 9.39 -15.29 -1.81
N ASP A 131 9.53 -14.54 -2.91
CA ASP A 131 10.54 -13.50 -3.04
C ASP A 131 10.03 -12.16 -2.48
N LEU A 132 10.34 -11.88 -1.22
CA LEU A 132 10.01 -10.59 -0.61
C LEU A 132 10.81 -9.42 -1.21
N ASN A 133 11.88 -9.67 -1.98
CA ASN A 133 12.73 -8.61 -2.52
C ASN A 133 11.98 -7.79 -3.58
N VAL A 134 11.20 -8.43 -4.46
CA VAL A 134 10.40 -7.69 -5.46
C VAL A 134 9.33 -6.82 -4.79
N LEU A 135 8.72 -7.33 -3.72
CA LEU A 135 7.73 -6.60 -2.92
C LEU A 135 8.34 -5.37 -2.24
N ASN A 136 9.51 -5.55 -1.60
CA ASN A 136 10.21 -4.43 -0.96
C ASN A 136 10.77 -3.44 -1.98
N PHE A 137 11.21 -3.91 -3.15
CA PHE A 137 11.60 -3.03 -4.25
C PHE A 137 10.46 -2.11 -4.67
N GLU A 138 9.25 -2.64 -4.87
CA GLU A 138 8.06 -1.85 -5.20
C GLU A 138 7.67 -0.87 -4.10
N ARG A 139 7.74 -1.31 -2.84
CA ARG A 139 7.58 -0.46 -1.65
C ARG A 139 8.54 0.73 -1.68
N VAL A 140 9.83 0.48 -1.92
CA VAL A 140 10.88 1.51 -1.91
C VAL A 140 10.81 2.43 -3.12
N LYS A 141 10.38 1.91 -4.28
CA LYS A 141 10.38 2.65 -5.54
C LYS A 141 9.13 3.51 -5.74
N TRP A 142 7.95 2.96 -5.46
CA TRP A 142 6.67 3.60 -5.79
C TRP A 142 5.74 3.77 -4.59
N GLY A 143 6.02 3.07 -3.49
CA GLY A 143 5.25 3.14 -2.25
C GLY A 143 4.32 1.96 -2.08
N GLY A 144 4.58 0.86 -2.80
CA GLY A 144 3.78 -0.37 -2.82
C GLY A 144 2.98 -0.51 -4.10
N ILE A 145 2.81 -1.75 -4.59
CA ILE A 145 1.99 -2.04 -5.79
C ILE A 145 0.95 -3.10 -5.43
N ARG A 146 1.38 -4.21 -4.83
CA ARG A 146 0.53 -5.34 -4.41
C ARG A 146 -0.15 -5.08 -3.06
N LEU A 147 -0.78 -3.92 -2.92
CA LEU A 147 -1.21 -3.36 -1.63
C LEU A 147 -2.23 -4.19 -0.87
N ASN A 148 -2.98 -5.07 -1.54
CA ASN A 148 -3.94 -5.98 -0.92
C ASN A 148 -3.50 -7.45 -0.88
N TRP A 149 -2.25 -7.76 -1.22
CA TRP A 149 -1.74 -9.12 -1.05
C TRP A 149 -1.40 -9.35 0.41
N LEU A 150 -1.88 -10.45 1.00
CA LEU A 150 -1.70 -10.74 2.41
C LEU A 150 -0.20 -10.78 2.79
N VAL A 151 0.62 -11.45 1.96
CA VAL A 151 2.07 -11.51 2.15
C VAL A 151 2.75 -10.14 2.04
N TYR A 152 2.26 -9.27 1.16
CA TYR A 152 2.75 -7.89 1.07
C TYR A 152 2.40 -7.10 2.33
N CYS A 153 1.15 -7.18 2.80
CA CYS A 153 0.70 -6.46 3.99
C CYS A 153 1.51 -6.85 5.23
N TRP A 154 1.79 -8.15 5.39
CA TRP A 154 2.66 -8.63 6.47
C TRP A 154 4.09 -8.11 6.34
N MET A 155 4.72 -8.27 5.17
CA MET A 155 6.08 -7.75 4.95
C MET A 155 6.15 -6.24 5.20
N ASP A 156 5.18 -5.47 4.70
CA ASP A 156 5.15 -4.02 4.83
C ASP A 156 5.04 -3.58 6.30
N LEU A 157 4.09 -4.15 7.06
CA LEU A 157 3.94 -3.85 8.48
C LEU A 157 5.13 -4.37 9.31
N GLU A 158 5.71 -5.51 8.96
CA GLU A 158 6.91 -6.00 9.64
C GLU A 158 8.10 -5.04 9.43
N LEU A 159 8.32 -4.56 8.20
CA LEU A 159 9.37 -3.59 7.92
C LEU A 159 9.06 -2.24 8.58
N PHE A 160 7.80 -1.80 8.54
CA PHE A 160 7.35 -0.58 9.18
C PHE A 160 7.54 -0.61 10.70
N SER A 161 7.34 -1.78 11.33
CA SER A 161 7.52 -1.93 12.78
C SER A 161 8.94 -1.53 13.24
N LYS A 162 9.94 -1.71 12.35
CA LYS A 162 11.37 -1.42 12.56
C LYS A 162 11.75 0.02 12.21
N GLU A 163 10.85 0.81 11.61
CA GLU A 163 11.09 2.21 11.31
C GLU A 163 10.95 3.06 12.57
N GLU A 164 11.83 4.05 12.72
CA GLU A 164 11.70 5.06 13.78
C GLU A 164 10.36 5.81 13.65
N PRO A 165 9.66 6.11 14.76
CA PRO A 165 8.50 6.98 14.73
C PRO A 165 8.81 8.31 14.05
N VAL A 166 7.86 8.78 13.23
CA VAL A 166 7.94 10.08 12.56
C VAL A 166 6.76 10.94 12.96
N GLU A 167 6.97 12.25 13.00
CA GLU A 167 5.91 13.23 13.24
C GLU A 167 5.46 13.85 11.92
N SER A 168 4.17 14.15 11.84
CA SER A 168 3.61 14.96 10.76
C SER A 168 3.90 16.44 11.01
N THR A 169 4.22 17.15 9.94
CA THR A 169 4.47 18.59 9.94
C THR A 169 3.28 19.36 9.37
N ALA A 170 3.26 20.68 9.60
CA ALA A 170 2.25 21.55 8.97
C ALA A 170 2.28 21.51 7.43
N GLU A 171 3.45 21.24 6.83
CA GLU A 171 3.57 21.06 5.37
C GLU A 171 2.87 19.77 4.91
N ASP A 172 3.03 18.67 5.65
CA ASP A 172 2.35 17.41 5.35
C ASP A 172 0.83 17.57 5.41
N VAL A 173 0.34 18.27 6.43
CA VAL A 173 -1.09 18.57 6.60
C VAL A 173 -1.59 19.46 5.47
N ALA A 174 -0.84 20.49 5.08
CA ALA A 174 -1.20 21.36 3.96
C ALA A 174 -1.30 20.58 2.63
N ILE A 175 -0.38 19.63 2.38
CA ILE A 175 -0.45 18.76 1.21
C ILE A 175 -1.69 17.86 1.28
N LEU A 176 -1.97 17.24 2.45
CA LEU A 176 -3.20 16.45 2.64
C LEU A 176 -4.46 17.29 2.35
N SER A 177 -4.56 18.50 2.92
CA SER A 177 -5.70 19.39 2.70
C SER A 177 -5.87 19.73 1.22
N GLY A 178 -4.79 20.06 0.51
CA GLY A 178 -4.83 20.31 -0.93
C GLY A 178 -5.27 19.06 -1.72
N MET A 179 -4.82 17.87 -1.33
CA MET A 179 -5.25 16.62 -1.97
C MET A 179 -6.75 16.37 -1.76
N LEU A 180 -7.28 16.62 -0.55
CA LEU A 180 -8.70 16.50 -0.22
C LEU A 180 -9.56 17.54 -0.96
N GLU A 181 -9.09 18.79 -1.06
CA GLU A 181 -9.74 19.85 -1.84
C GLU A 181 -9.83 19.46 -3.32
N ALA A 182 -8.74 18.95 -3.90
CA ALA A 182 -8.74 18.46 -5.28
C ALA A 182 -9.76 17.34 -5.55
N VAL A 183 -10.05 16.49 -4.54
CA VAL A 183 -11.11 15.48 -4.61
C VAL A 183 -12.51 16.12 -4.60
N GLN A 184 -12.71 17.14 -3.77
CA GLN A 184 -13.99 17.88 -3.71
C GLN A 184 -14.26 18.66 -4.99
N ASP A 185 -13.21 19.19 -5.62
CA ASP A 185 -13.28 19.96 -6.85
C ASP A 185 -13.36 19.09 -8.12
N CYS A 186 -13.30 17.76 -7.98
CA CYS A 186 -13.50 16.87 -9.12
C CYS A 186 -14.90 17.05 -9.70
N GLY A 187 -15.00 17.13 -11.02
CA GLY A 187 -16.29 17.08 -11.69
C GLY A 187 -16.97 15.73 -11.47
N ASP A 188 -18.31 15.69 -11.44
CA ASP A 188 -19.09 14.49 -11.10
C ASP A 188 -18.69 13.21 -11.87
N TYR A 189 -18.19 13.37 -13.09
CA TYR A 189 -17.85 12.29 -14.02
C TYR A 189 -16.33 12.07 -14.17
N GLU A 190 -15.51 12.83 -13.44
CA GLU A 190 -14.07 12.67 -13.46
C GLU A 190 -13.68 11.41 -12.70
N GLY A 191 -13.08 10.43 -13.39
CA GLY A 191 -12.57 9.21 -12.76
C GLY A 191 -11.21 9.39 -12.09
N ALA A 192 -10.73 8.34 -11.45
CA ALA A 192 -9.46 8.31 -10.73
C ALA A 192 -8.27 8.90 -11.52
N ARG A 193 -8.15 8.58 -12.81
CA ARG A 193 -7.06 9.09 -13.68
C ARG A 193 -7.06 10.61 -13.86
N MET A 194 -8.21 11.28 -13.71
CA MET A 194 -8.30 12.74 -13.76
C MET A 194 -7.90 13.36 -12.42
N LEU A 195 -8.31 12.75 -11.30
CA LEU A 195 -7.88 13.14 -9.96
C LEU A 195 -6.35 13.01 -9.80
N GLU A 196 -5.75 11.92 -10.28
CA GLU A 196 -4.29 11.72 -10.28
C GLU A 196 -3.53 12.91 -10.89
N LYS A 197 -4.03 13.45 -12.01
CA LYS A 197 -3.43 14.59 -12.68
C LYS A 197 -3.56 15.88 -11.86
N ARG A 198 -4.67 16.05 -11.13
CA ARG A 198 -4.88 17.21 -10.24
C ARG A 198 -3.88 17.20 -9.07
N TRP A 199 -3.51 16.02 -8.59
CA TRP A 199 -2.51 15.88 -7.53
C TRP A 199 -1.06 16.14 -7.96
N LYS A 200 -0.78 16.24 -9.27
CA LYS A 200 0.58 16.41 -9.81
C LYS A 200 1.34 17.59 -9.17
N ASP A 201 0.65 18.72 -9.00
CA ASP A 201 1.27 19.97 -8.49
C ASP A 201 1.01 20.19 -6.99
N ILE A 202 0.30 19.26 -6.34
CA ILE A 202 -0.03 19.31 -4.90
C ILE A 202 0.94 18.46 -4.10
N VAL A 203 1.18 17.22 -4.53
CA VAL A 203 2.11 16.29 -3.86
C VAL A 203 3.33 16.05 -4.74
N PRO A 204 4.55 16.31 -4.23
CA PRO A 204 5.75 16.16 -5.04
C PRO A 204 5.97 14.67 -5.32
N SER A 205 5.73 14.25 -6.57
CA SER A 205 5.59 12.83 -6.92
C SER A 205 5.79 12.55 -8.41
N SER A 206 6.18 11.32 -8.75
CA SER A 206 6.03 10.80 -10.11
C SER A 206 4.59 10.35 -10.40
N LYS A 207 4.23 10.11 -11.67
CA LYS A 207 2.92 9.56 -12.03
C LYS A 207 2.64 8.25 -11.28
N ASN A 208 3.59 7.31 -11.33
CA ASN A 208 3.43 6.00 -10.69
C ASN A 208 3.27 6.11 -9.18
N GLU A 209 3.97 7.04 -8.53
CA GLU A 209 3.79 7.31 -7.10
C GLU A 209 2.40 7.86 -6.76
N ARG A 210 1.81 8.68 -7.64
CA ARG A 210 0.42 9.13 -7.46
C ARG A 210 -0.58 8.02 -7.69
N ASP A 211 -0.33 7.16 -8.67
CA ASP A 211 -1.16 5.99 -8.91
C ASP A 211 -1.26 5.12 -7.65
N VAL A 212 -0.11 4.87 -7.01
CA VAL A 212 -0.04 4.16 -5.73
C VAL A 212 -0.71 4.91 -4.59
N LEU A 213 -0.53 6.22 -4.46
CA LEU A 213 -1.23 7.02 -3.43
C LEU A 213 -2.75 6.89 -3.53
N MET A 214 -3.28 6.86 -4.76
CA MET A 214 -4.71 6.66 -4.97
C MET A 214 -5.17 5.28 -4.51
N GLU A 215 -4.41 4.23 -4.84
CA GLU A 215 -4.71 2.87 -4.38
C GLU A 215 -4.65 2.76 -2.86
N ILE A 216 -3.68 3.40 -2.21
CA ILE A 216 -3.59 3.43 -0.75
C ILE A 216 -4.85 4.06 -0.15
N TRP A 217 -5.33 5.18 -0.72
CA TRP A 217 -6.57 5.81 -0.29
C TRP A 217 -7.81 4.95 -0.56
N GLY A 218 -7.84 4.22 -1.68
CA GLY A 218 -8.94 3.30 -1.97
C GLY A 218 -9.00 2.14 -0.99
N TYR A 219 -7.87 1.49 -0.73
CA TYR A 219 -7.78 0.40 0.27
C TYR A 219 -7.97 0.88 1.72
N ALA A 220 -7.61 2.13 2.04
CA ALA A 220 -7.92 2.75 3.33
C ALA A 220 -9.37 3.23 3.45
N GLY A 221 -10.22 3.04 2.43
CA GLY A 221 -11.62 3.44 2.49
C GLY A 221 -11.85 4.95 2.36
N ILE A 222 -10.84 5.72 1.97
CA ILE A 222 -10.94 7.17 1.76
C ILE A 222 -11.57 7.47 0.40
N LEU A 223 -11.14 6.77 -0.66
CA LEU A 223 -11.70 6.89 -2.01
C LEU A 223 -12.49 5.63 -2.34
N VAL A 224 -13.76 5.60 -1.93
CA VAL A 224 -14.65 4.45 -2.15
C VAL A 224 -15.79 4.85 -3.07
N PRO A 225 -16.10 4.05 -4.10
CA PRO A 225 -17.27 4.29 -4.94
C PRO A 225 -18.57 4.20 -4.12
N LEU A 226 -19.47 5.18 -4.24
CA LEU A 226 -20.79 5.17 -3.59
C LEU A 226 -21.77 4.26 -4.34
N ASP A 227 -22.88 3.87 -3.72
CA ASP A 227 -23.95 3.08 -4.37
C ASP A 227 -24.81 3.93 -5.32
N THR A 228 -24.16 4.66 -6.23
CA THR A 228 -24.80 5.46 -7.27
C THR A 228 -24.60 4.80 -8.63
N PRO A 229 -25.64 4.70 -9.49
CA PRO A 229 -25.48 4.14 -10.82
C PRO A 229 -24.38 4.85 -11.61
N ARG A 230 -23.40 4.07 -12.08
CA ARG A 230 -22.27 4.61 -12.87
C ARG A 230 -22.80 5.15 -14.19
N LYS A 231 -22.59 6.45 -14.41
CA LYS A 231 -23.12 7.16 -15.59
C LYS A 231 -22.24 6.96 -16.84
N ARG A 232 -21.06 6.35 -16.70
CA ARG A 232 -20.15 5.95 -17.79
C ARG A 232 -19.65 4.52 -17.54
N ARG A 233 -19.24 3.83 -18.61
CA ARG A 233 -18.50 2.56 -18.45
C ARG A 233 -17.20 2.85 -17.69
N GLY A 234 -17.06 2.25 -16.51
CA GLY A 234 -15.75 2.10 -15.87
C GLY A 234 -14.83 1.24 -16.73
N GLY A 235 -13.52 1.33 -16.50
CA GLY A 235 -12.55 0.38 -17.09
C GLY A 235 -11.54 0.93 -18.08
N SER A 236 -11.17 2.22 -18.03
CA SER A 236 -9.97 2.72 -18.75
C SER A 236 -8.83 3.06 -17.81
N SER A 237 -8.67 2.31 -16.72
CA SER A 237 -7.57 2.50 -15.78
C SER A 237 -6.98 1.16 -15.34
N ASP A 238 -5.68 1.20 -15.13
CA ASP A 238 -4.79 0.26 -14.46
C ASP A 238 -4.92 0.29 -12.92
N TYR A 239 -6.08 0.73 -12.42
CA TYR A 239 -6.40 0.79 -10.99
C TYR A 239 -7.23 -0.41 -10.57
N GLU A 240 -7.11 -0.78 -9.30
CA GLU A 240 -7.84 -1.86 -8.64
C GLU A 240 -8.87 -1.28 -7.66
N SER A 241 -8.43 -0.65 -6.57
CA SER A 241 -9.33 -0.19 -5.49
C SER A 241 -10.17 1.04 -5.88
N VAL A 242 -9.61 1.91 -6.73
CA VAL A 242 -10.25 3.15 -7.18
C VAL A 242 -10.76 3.07 -8.62
N ALA A 243 -10.80 1.87 -9.22
CA ALA A 243 -11.18 1.65 -10.61
C ALA A 243 -12.57 2.22 -10.96
N GLU A 244 -13.49 2.16 -10.01
CA GLU A 244 -14.87 2.62 -10.17
C GLU A 244 -15.15 3.99 -9.54
N TRP A 245 -14.14 4.59 -8.90
CA TRP A 245 -14.28 5.89 -8.24
C TRP A 245 -14.44 7.02 -9.28
N GLN A 246 -15.38 7.92 -9.03
CA GLN A 246 -15.64 9.12 -9.80
C GLN A 246 -15.89 10.32 -8.88
N GLY A 247 -15.74 11.54 -9.41
CA GLY A 247 -15.76 12.76 -8.61
C GLY A 247 -16.98 12.94 -7.69
N ASN A 248 -18.17 12.51 -8.12
CA ASN A 248 -19.36 12.60 -7.26
C ASN A 248 -19.35 11.63 -6.06
N ASP A 249 -18.45 10.65 -6.02
CA ASP A 249 -18.22 9.80 -4.85
C ASP A 249 -17.52 10.57 -3.72
N ARG A 250 -16.75 11.62 -4.07
CA ARG A 250 -15.94 12.43 -3.13
C ARG A 250 -14.98 11.53 -2.31
N TYR A 251 -14.47 12.05 -1.19
CA TYR A 251 -13.79 11.23 -0.19
C TYR A 251 -14.73 10.91 0.98
N SER A 252 -14.49 9.78 1.66
CA SER A 252 -15.17 9.44 2.91
C SER A 252 -14.67 10.36 4.04
N ARG A 253 -15.53 11.26 4.51
CA ARG A 253 -15.23 12.12 5.66
C ARG A 253 -14.96 11.31 6.93
N GLU A 254 -15.68 10.20 7.11
CA GLU A 254 -15.49 9.29 8.25
C GLU A 254 -14.10 8.66 8.22
N ALA A 255 -13.65 8.16 7.07
CA ALA A 255 -12.31 7.57 6.95
C ALA A 255 -11.22 8.62 7.15
N VAL A 256 -11.39 9.83 6.60
CA VAL A 256 -10.45 10.94 6.80
C VAL A 256 -10.37 11.33 8.27
N GLU A 257 -11.51 11.48 8.96
CA GLU A 257 -11.55 11.76 10.40
C GLU A 257 -10.89 10.62 11.19
N HIS A 258 -11.19 9.38 10.85
CA HIS A 258 -10.64 8.20 11.52
C HIS A 258 -9.11 8.17 11.48
N TYR A 259 -8.51 8.36 10.31
CA TYR A 259 -7.05 8.29 10.15
C TYR A 259 -6.34 9.61 10.46
N PHE A 260 -6.93 10.75 10.07
CA PHE A 260 -6.24 12.03 10.03
C PHE A 260 -6.84 13.11 10.93
N GLY A 261 -7.97 12.86 11.63
CA GLY A 261 -8.64 13.86 12.47
C GLY A 261 -7.75 14.44 13.57
N ALA A 262 -6.80 13.66 14.11
CA ALA A 262 -5.83 14.14 15.10
C ALA A 262 -4.76 15.08 14.52
N PHE A 263 -4.67 15.21 13.19
CA PHE A 263 -3.68 16.01 12.47
C PHE A 263 -4.30 17.20 11.72
N LEU A 264 -5.63 17.25 11.60
CA LEU A 264 -6.39 18.27 10.86
C LEU A 264 -6.94 19.38 11.76
#